data_AF-A0A0L1KBD3-F1
#
_entry.id   AF-A0A0L1KBD3-F1
#
_cell.length_a   1.000
_cell.length_b   1.000
_cell.length_c   1.000
_cell.angle_alpha   90.00
_cell.angle_beta   90.00
_cell.angle_gamma   90.00
#
_symmetry.space_group_name_H-M   'P 1'
#
loop_
_entity.id
_entity.type
_entity.pdbx_description
1 polymer ?
#
loop_
_entity_poly.entity_id
_entity_poly.type
_entity_poly.pdbx_seq_one_letter_code
_entity_poly.pdbx_strand_id
1 'polypeptide(L)'
;MATTEPPVLYTCAGSRGLRATWAAEEAGVAIDLQLLPFPPRFKAPDYLEVNPLGTVPMLVDGAAHMTESCAIAHYLATKGADQSLVVAPNEMDYPAYLDFTYHADATITFPQTVYMRFALFEKDKGWGEAGEAYAKWFWKRLVKLEQRLETRDYLCADRFTVADICCGYALILAGRVGLDEGVPQSLRDYRDRLTAREGYRRAVAREAAGPAAI
;
A
#
# COMPACT_ATOMS: atom_id res chain seq x y z
N MET A 1 -19.09 -14.86 24.55
CA MET A 1 -18.70 -13.94 23.48
C MET A 1 -17.65 -14.67 22.66
N ALA A 2 -17.89 -14.91 21.37
CA ALA A 2 -16.90 -15.57 20.53
C ALA A 2 -15.66 -14.68 20.50
N THR A 3 -14.56 -15.16 21.07
CA THR A 3 -13.24 -14.56 20.87
C THR A 3 -12.90 -14.78 19.41
N THR A 4 -13.22 -13.82 18.54
CA THR A 4 -12.80 -13.88 17.14
C THR A 4 -11.29 -13.72 17.14
N GLU A 5 -10.58 -14.76 16.72
CA GLU A 5 -9.13 -14.70 16.48
C GLU A 5 -8.78 -13.48 15.62
N PRO A 6 -7.62 -12.84 15.86
CA PRO A 6 -7.20 -11.71 15.04
C PRO A 6 -7.05 -12.14 13.57
N PRO A 7 -7.33 -11.27 12.59
CA PRO A 7 -7.06 -11.55 11.19
C PRO A 7 -5.58 -11.89 10.97
N VAL A 8 -5.30 -12.92 10.18
CA VAL A 8 -3.93 -13.28 9.79
C VAL A 8 -3.57 -12.53 8.50
N LEU A 9 -2.48 -11.77 8.52
CA LEU A 9 -1.95 -11.05 7.37
C LEU A 9 -0.59 -11.63 6.97
N TYR A 10 -0.54 -12.29 5.82
CA TYR A 10 0.71 -12.70 5.17
C TYR A 10 1.25 -11.55 4.33
N THR A 11 2.49 -11.14 4.59
CA THR A 11 3.17 -10.05 3.86
C THR A 11 4.68 -10.26 3.75
N CYS A 12 5.33 -9.47 2.90
CA CYS A 12 6.79 -9.31 2.91
C CYS A 12 7.13 -7.89 3.35
N ALA A 13 8.21 -7.73 4.13
CA ALA A 13 8.64 -6.42 4.61
C ALA A 13 8.91 -5.46 3.44
N GLY A 14 8.25 -4.31 3.46
CA GLY A 14 8.40 -3.28 2.42
C GLY A 14 7.61 -3.53 1.13
N SER A 15 6.83 -4.62 1.05
CA SER A 15 5.90 -4.88 -0.04
C SER A 15 4.60 -4.04 0.08
N ARG A 16 3.67 -4.21 -0.87
CA ARG A 16 2.35 -3.55 -0.84
C ARG A 16 1.51 -3.92 0.38
N GLY A 17 1.85 -4.98 1.10
CA GLY A 17 1.18 -5.34 2.34
C GLY A 17 1.36 -4.30 3.46
N LEU A 18 2.34 -3.40 3.36
CA LEU A 18 2.48 -2.26 4.28
C LEU A 18 1.21 -1.39 4.35
N ARG A 19 0.43 -1.30 3.27
CA ARG A 19 -0.88 -0.61 3.29
C ARG A 19 -1.83 -1.23 4.32
N ALA A 20 -1.87 -2.56 4.38
CA ALA A 20 -2.71 -3.30 5.31
C ALA A 20 -2.18 -3.20 6.75
N THR A 21 -0.88 -3.40 6.95
CA THR A 21 -0.24 -3.26 8.26
C THR A 21 -0.44 -1.85 8.81
N TRP A 22 -0.25 -0.82 7.99
CA TRP A 22 -0.44 0.58 8.39
C TRP A 22 -1.90 0.89 8.71
N ALA A 23 -2.86 0.45 7.89
CA ALA A 23 -4.27 0.64 8.18
C ALA A 23 -4.69 -0.04 9.50
N ALA A 24 -4.20 -1.25 9.77
CA ALA A 24 -4.45 -1.94 11.03
C ALA A 24 -3.94 -1.15 12.25
N GLU A 25 -2.71 -0.62 12.16
CA GLU A 25 -2.10 0.17 13.23
C GLU A 25 -2.80 1.51 13.49
N GLU A 26 -3.29 2.17 12.44
CA GLU A 26 -4.07 3.41 12.57
C GLU A 26 -5.48 3.13 13.10
N ALA A 27 -6.11 2.03 12.68
CA ALA A 27 -7.45 1.63 13.10
C ALA A 27 -7.51 0.93 14.47
N GLY A 28 -6.35 0.63 15.07
CA GLY A 28 -6.25 -0.12 16.33
C GLY A 28 -6.69 -1.58 16.21
N VAL A 29 -6.59 -2.18 15.02
CA VAL A 29 -6.96 -3.58 14.77
C VAL A 29 -5.75 -4.47 14.98
N ALA A 30 -5.83 -5.38 15.95
CA ALA A 30 -4.85 -6.44 16.12
C ALA A 30 -4.90 -7.39 14.92
N ILE A 31 -3.75 -7.63 14.30
CA ILE A 31 -3.55 -8.62 13.24
C ILE A 31 -2.42 -9.57 13.65
N ASP A 32 -2.56 -10.84 13.32
CA ASP A 32 -1.44 -11.79 13.35
C ASP A 32 -0.63 -11.62 12.06
N LEU A 33 0.60 -11.12 12.19
CA LEU A 33 1.42 -10.73 11.04
C LEU A 33 2.41 -11.86 10.70
N GLN A 34 2.20 -12.49 9.56
CA GLN A 34 3.04 -13.58 9.05
C GLN A 34 4.00 -13.02 7.99
N LEU A 35 5.26 -12.83 8.36
CA LEU A 35 6.30 -12.27 7.48
C LEU A 35 6.96 -13.37 6.65
N LEU A 36 6.84 -13.27 5.33
CA LEU A 36 7.38 -14.23 4.37
C LEU A 36 8.64 -13.70 3.66
N PRO A 37 9.57 -14.57 3.25
CA PRO A 37 10.69 -14.19 2.41
C PRO A 37 10.25 -13.81 0.99
N PHE A 38 10.86 -12.77 0.40
CA PHE A 38 10.55 -12.34 -0.96
C PHE A 38 11.49 -12.98 -2.00
N PRO A 39 10.97 -13.48 -3.14
CA PRO A 39 9.55 -13.67 -3.47
C PRO A 39 8.97 -14.98 -2.87
N PRO A 40 7.79 -14.93 -2.23
CA PRO A 40 7.27 -16.07 -1.46
C PRO A 40 6.96 -17.29 -2.30
N ARG A 41 6.49 -17.12 -3.56
CA ARG A 41 6.25 -18.22 -4.50
C ARG A 41 7.46 -19.15 -4.75
N PHE A 42 8.67 -18.68 -4.49
CA PHE A 42 9.89 -19.47 -4.65
C PHE A 42 10.57 -19.79 -3.31
N LYS A 43 10.39 -18.95 -2.30
CA LYS A 43 11.09 -19.05 -1.00
C LYS A 43 10.23 -19.60 0.15
N ALA A 44 8.93 -19.76 -0.07
CA ALA A 44 7.97 -20.29 0.89
C ALA A 44 6.90 -21.14 0.16
N PRO A 45 7.25 -22.33 -0.36
CA PRO A 45 6.32 -23.14 -1.17
C PRO A 45 5.04 -23.53 -0.43
N ASP A 46 5.11 -23.79 0.88
CA ASP A 46 3.95 -24.14 1.71
C ASP A 46 2.90 -23.01 1.76
N TYR A 47 3.31 -21.76 1.53
CA TYR A 47 2.38 -20.62 1.45
C TYR A 47 1.40 -20.75 0.26
N LEU A 48 1.73 -21.54 -0.76
CA LEU A 48 0.82 -21.77 -1.90
C LEU A 48 -0.46 -22.52 -1.49
N GLU A 49 -0.45 -23.23 -0.35
CA GLU A 49 -1.66 -23.81 0.24
C GLU A 49 -2.62 -22.74 0.77
N VAL A 50 -2.09 -21.58 1.17
CA VAL A 50 -2.86 -20.42 1.67
C VAL A 50 -3.27 -19.49 0.53
N ASN A 51 -2.33 -19.16 -0.35
CA ASN A 51 -2.56 -18.32 -1.53
C ASN A 51 -1.91 -18.95 -2.78
N PRO A 52 -2.71 -19.60 -3.65
CA PRO A 52 -2.21 -20.24 -4.86
C PRO A 52 -1.49 -19.30 -5.84
N LEU A 53 -1.71 -17.98 -5.76
CA LEU A 53 -1.00 -16.99 -6.59
C LEU A 53 0.45 -16.78 -6.13
N GLY A 54 0.79 -17.17 -4.90
CA GLY A 54 2.11 -16.93 -4.31
C GLY A 54 2.48 -15.44 -4.26
N THR A 55 1.48 -14.57 -4.12
CA THR A 55 1.61 -13.11 -3.99
C THR A 55 1.31 -12.66 -2.56
N VAL A 56 1.73 -11.45 -2.23
CA VAL A 56 1.40 -10.77 -0.97
C VAL A 56 0.88 -9.37 -1.26
N PRO A 57 0.02 -8.80 -0.39
CA PRO A 57 -0.52 -9.40 0.84
C PRO A 57 -1.55 -10.51 0.60
N MET A 58 -1.82 -11.28 1.66
CA MET A 58 -2.99 -12.15 1.79
C MET A 58 -3.55 -12.00 3.20
N LEU A 59 -4.81 -11.59 3.32
CA LEU A 59 -5.55 -11.55 4.59
C LEU A 59 -6.46 -12.77 4.69
N VAL A 60 -6.45 -13.42 5.87
CA VAL A 60 -7.42 -14.45 6.27
C VAL A 60 -8.13 -13.98 7.54
N ASP A 61 -9.45 -13.85 7.48
CA ASP A 61 -10.30 -13.44 8.61
C ASP A 61 -11.60 -14.26 8.61
N GLY A 62 -11.61 -15.37 9.37
CA GLY A 62 -12.69 -16.35 9.32
C GLY A 62 -12.85 -16.94 7.92
N ALA A 63 -13.98 -16.64 7.27
CA ALA A 63 -14.24 -17.07 5.89
C ALA A 63 -13.76 -16.07 4.82
N ALA A 64 -13.28 -14.89 5.22
CA ALA A 64 -12.80 -13.88 4.29
C ALA A 64 -11.34 -14.16 3.88
N HIS A 65 -11.10 -14.21 2.57
CA HIS A 65 -9.79 -14.37 1.96
C HIS A 65 -9.58 -13.22 0.97
N MET A 66 -8.60 -12.36 1.20
CA MET A 66 -8.40 -11.13 0.42
C MET A 66 -6.95 -10.97 -0.03
N THR A 67 -6.75 -10.59 -1.29
CA THR A 67 -5.42 -10.39 -1.90
C THR A 67 -5.11 -8.94 -2.23
N GLU A 68 -6.14 -8.10 -2.38
CA GLU A 68 -5.98 -6.72 -2.85
C GLU A 68 -5.60 -5.78 -1.71
N SER A 69 -4.36 -5.29 -1.72
CA SER A 69 -3.79 -4.48 -0.62
C SER A 69 -4.62 -3.25 -0.21
N CYS A 70 -5.17 -2.50 -1.18
CA CYS A 70 -6.03 -1.35 -0.89
C CYS A 70 -7.38 -1.78 -0.28
N ALA A 71 -7.93 -2.91 -0.74
CA ALA A 71 -9.19 -3.45 -0.21
C ALA A 71 -9.00 -4.01 1.20
N ILE A 72 -7.88 -4.68 1.47
CA ILE A 72 -7.51 -5.14 2.82
C ILE A 72 -7.34 -3.94 3.76
N ALA A 73 -6.66 -2.88 3.33
CA ALA A 73 -6.50 -1.65 4.12
C ALA A 73 -7.86 -1.03 4.47
N HIS A 74 -8.77 -0.93 3.50
CA HIS A 74 -10.14 -0.48 3.73
C HIS A 74 -10.87 -1.41 4.71
N TYR A 75 -10.85 -2.72 4.48
CA TYR A 75 -11.51 -3.71 5.33
C TYR A 75 -11.08 -3.60 6.81
N LEU A 76 -9.77 -3.53 7.07
CA LEU A 76 -9.22 -3.38 8.42
C LEU A 76 -9.61 -2.04 9.04
N ALA A 77 -9.59 -0.95 8.26
CA ALA A 77 -10.05 0.35 8.73
C ALA A 77 -11.55 0.36 9.11
N THR A 78 -12.41 -0.35 8.36
CA THR A 78 -13.84 -0.49 8.69
C THR A 78 -14.06 -1.36 9.93
N LYS A 79 -13.22 -2.38 10.15
CA LYS A 79 -13.30 -3.28 11.32
C LYS A 79 -12.85 -2.61 12.63
N GLY A 80 -12.00 -1.58 12.54
CA GLY A 80 -11.56 -0.79 13.68
C GLY A 80 -12.69 -0.07 14.41
N ALA A 81 -12.47 0.19 15.70
CA ALA A 81 -13.42 0.96 16.51
C ALA A 81 -13.46 2.45 16.07
N ASP A 82 -12.31 2.96 15.61
CA ASP A 82 -12.21 4.28 14.98
C ASP A 82 -12.33 4.13 13.45
N GLN A 83 -13.48 4.52 12.91
CA GLN A 83 -13.77 4.49 11.47
C GLN A 83 -13.42 5.82 10.77
N SER A 84 -12.69 6.73 11.41
CA SER A 84 -12.29 8.02 10.81
C SER A 84 -11.49 7.86 9.51
N LEU A 85 -10.81 6.72 9.33
CA LEU A 85 -10.04 6.37 8.14
C LEU A 85 -10.90 6.05 6.90
N VAL A 86 -12.19 5.79 7.10
CA VAL A 86 -13.14 5.44 6.04
C VAL A 86 -14.02 6.65 5.76
N VAL A 87 -14.34 6.86 4.49
CA VAL A 87 -15.37 7.81 4.07
C VAL A 87 -16.63 7.02 3.80
N ALA A 88 -17.71 7.31 4.52
CA ALA A 88 -18.97 6.58 4.42
C ALA A 88 -19.77 6.97 3.16
N PRO A 89 -20.65 6.10 2.63
CA PRO A 89 -21.41 6.38 1.40
C PRO A 89 -22.26 7.64 1.40
N ASN A 90 -22.62 8.15 2.58
CA ASN A 90 -23.40 9.38 2.76
C ASN A 90 -22.54 10.64 2.92
N GLU A 91 -21.21 10.52 2.96
CA GLU A 91 -20.29 11.67 3.01
C GLU A 91 -20.00 12.23 1.61
N MET A 92 -19.82 13.55 1.52
CA MET A 92 -19.64 14.25 0.25
C MET A 92 -18.43 13.75 -0.56
N ASP A 93 -17.31 13.45 0.10
CA ASP A 93 -16.08 13.02 -0.56
C ASP A 93 -16.04 11.50 -0.85
N TYR A 94 -17.13 10.75 -0.63
CA TYR A 94 -17.16 9.30 -0.88
C TYR A 94 -16.77 8.90 -2.31
N PRO A 95 -17.26 9.57 -3.38
CA PRO A 95 -16.84 9.23 -4.74
C PRO A 95 -15.33 9.44 -4.96
N ALA A 96 -14.77 10.51 -4.39
CA ALA A 96 -13.34 10.80 -4.47
C ALA A 96 -12.53 9.77 -3.68
N TYR A 97 -13.00 9.35 -2.51
CA TYR A 97 -12.37 8.33 -1.68
C TYR A 97 -12.24 7.00 -2.41
N LEU A 98 -13.31 6.54 -3.07
CA LEU A 98 -13.24 5.36 -3.93
C LEU A 98 -12.22 5.55 -5.04
N ASP A 99 -12.36 6.62 -5.82
CA ASP A 99 -11.52 6.89 -6.98
C ASP A 99 -10.02 6.97 -6.62
N PHE A 100 -9.63 7.67 -5.55
CA PHE A 100 -8.25 7.71 -5.09
C PHE A 100 -7.74 6.36 -4.58
N THR A 101 -8.57 5.59 -3.87
CA THR A 101 -8.19 4.27 -3.37
C THR A 101 -7.90 3.28 -4.52
N TYR A 102 -8.71 3.28 -5.57
CA TYR A 102 -8.47 2.45 -6.77
C TYR A 102 -7.34 3.02 -7.64
N HIS A 103 -7.23 4.35 -7.76
CA HIS A 103 -6.17 5.02 -8.51
C HIS A 103 -4.78 4.65 -7.99
N ALA A 104 -4.64 4.50 -6.66
CA ALA A 104 -3.40 4.11 -6.02
C ALA A 104 -2.77 2.86 -6.65
N ASP A 105 -3.52 1.79 -6.83
CA ASP A 105 -2.96 0.54 -7.37
C ASP A 105 -3.04 0.48 -8.90
N ALA A 106 -4.20 0.81 -9.47
CA ALA A 106 -4.45 0.67 -10.90
C ALA A 106 -3.69 1.69 -11.77
N THR A 107 -3.36 2.88 -11.23
CA THR A 107 -2.80 3.98 -12.04
C THR A 107 -1.37 4.37 -11.66
N ILE A 108 -1.02 4.44 -10.37
CA ILE A 108 0.32 4.90 -9.94
C ILE A 108 1.24 3.76 -9.50
N THR A 109 0.73 2.71 -8.85
CA THR A 109 1.60 1.57 -8.43
C THR A 109 1.86 0.58 -9.57
N PHE A 110 0.92 0.42 -10.50
CA PHE A 110 1.09 -0.46 -11.66
C PHE A 110 2.33 -0.09 -12.50
N PRO A 111 2.54 1.18 -12.92
CA PRO A 111 3.76 1.56 -13.63
C PRO A 111 5.05 1.30 -12.85
N GLN A 112 5.05 1.50 -11.53
CA GLN A 112 6.20 1.18 -10.68
C GLN A 112 6.53 -0.32 -10.71
N THR A 113 5.51 -1.20 -10.76
CA THR A 113 5.70 -2.66 -10.87
C THR A 113 6.41 -3.03 -12.18
N VAL A 114 6.01 -2.41 -13.30
CA VAL A 114 6.64 -2.65 -14.61
C VAL A 114 8.07 -2.11 -14.64
N TYR A 115 8.29 -0.90 -14.11
CA TYR A 115 9.62 -0.33 -13.93
C TYR A 115 10.53 -1.27 -13.14
N MET A 116 10.10 -1.70 -11.94
CA MET A 116 10.89 -2.60 -11.10
C MET A 116 11.20 -3.91 -11.81
N ARG A 117 10.23 -4.47 -12.54
CA ARG A 117 10.44 -5.72 -13.29
C ARG A 117 11.54 -5.56 -14.35
N PHE A 118 11.42 -4.56 -15.20
CA PHE A 118 12.26 -4.46 -16.41
C PHE A 118 13.53 -3.63 -16.24
N ALA A 119 13.54 -2.63 -15.36
CA ALA A 119 14.69 -1.78 -15.11
C ALA A 119 15.53 -2.23 -13.91
N LEU A 120 14.95 -2.92 -12.91
CA LEU A 120 15.67 -3.34 -11.70
C LEU A 120 15.94 -4.85 -11.67
N PHE A 121 14.89 -5.67 -11.75
CA PHE A 121 15.00 -7.11 -11.52
C PHE A 121 15.48 -7.90 -12.75
N GLU A 122 15.12 -7.46 -13.94
CA GLU A 122 15.49 -8.11 -15.21
C GLU A 122 16.32 -7.18 -16.12
N LYS A 123 17.11 -6.30 -15.51
CA LYS A 123 17.91 -5.28 -16.21
C LYS A 123 18.80 -5.85 -17.33
N ASP A 124 19.27 -7.09 -17.19
CA ASP A 124 20.18 -7.73 -18.15
C ASP A 124 19.46 -8.35 -19.36
N LYS A 125 18.12 -8.29 -19.41
CA LYS A 125 17.31 -8.85 -20.53
C LYS A 125 17.06 -7.86 -21.68
N GLY A 126 17.58 -6.64 -21.58
CA GLY A 126 17.44 -5.61 -22.63
C GLY A 126 16.10 -4.88 -22.64
N TRP A 127 15.31 -4.95 -21.55
CA TRP A 127 14.00 -4.30 -21.44
C TRP A 127 14.03 -2.98 -20.66
N GLY A 128 15.22 -2.47 -20.33
CA GLY A 128 15.41 -1.29 -19.50
C GLY A 128 14.64 -0.07 -20.01
N GLU A 129 14.68 0.22 -21.32
CA GLU A 129 13.97 1.37 -21.90
C GLU A 129 12.45 1.29 -21.69
N ALA A 130 11.85 0.10 -21.78
CA ALA A 130 10.44 -0.10 -21.46
C ALA A 130 10.16 0.16 -19.99
N GLY A 131 11.02 -0.30 -19.08
CA GLY A 131 10.93 0.01 -17.66
C GLY A 131 10.97 1.51 -17.37
N GLU A 132 11.94 2.22 -17.95
CA GLU A 132 12.10 3.68 -17.81
C GLU A 132 10.92 4.47 -18.40
N ALA A 133 10.29 3.97 -19.48
CA ALA A 133 9.07 4.56 -20.01
C ALA A 133 7.91 4.50 -18.99
N TYR A 134 7.82 3.42 -18.20
CA TYR A 134 6.83 3.28 -17.13
C TYR A 134 7.18 4.11 -15.88
N ALA A 135 8.46 4.35 -15.58
CA ALA A 135 8.85 5.34 -14.57
C ALA A 135 8.32 6.74 -14.92
N LYS A 136 8.51 7.16 -16.18
CA LYS A 136 7.95 8.43 -16.69
C LYS A 136 6.42 8.45 -16.66
N TRP A 137 5.77 7.31 -16.89
CA TRP A 137 4.32 7.19 -16.76
C TRP A 137 3.89 7.42 -15.30
N PHE A 138 4.53 6.76 -14.33
CA PHE A 138 4.28 6.99 -12.90
C PHE A 138 4.32 8.48 -12.56
N TRP A 139 5.42 9.17 -12.88
CA TRP A 139 5.58 10.60 -12.59
C TRP A 139 4.47 11.46 -13.19
N LYS A 140 4.09 11.22 -14.45
CA LYS A 140 3.00 11.96 -15.11
C LYS A 140 1.64 11.78 -14.44
N ARG A 141 1.40 10.67 -13.73
CA ARG A 141 0.11 10.40 -13.07
C ARG A 141 0.01 11.02 -11.69
N LEU A 142 1.13 11.46 -11.11
CA LEU A 142 1.16 12.18 -9.84
C LEU A 142 0.40 13.52 -9.88
N VAL A 143 0.18 14.09 -11.07
CA VAL A 143 -0.60 15.34 -11.26
C VAL A 143 -1.97 15.30 -10.59
N LYS A 144 -2.63 14.13 -10.54
CA LYS A 144 -3.94 13.98 -9.89
C LYS A 144 -3.86 14.20 -8.38
N LEU A 145 -2.80 13.70 -7.74
CA LEU A 145 -2.58 13.88 -6.31
C LEU A 145 -2.15 15.32 -6.02
N GLU A 146 -1.22 15.85 -6.83
CA GLU A 146 -0.70 17.21 -6.66
C GLU A 146 -1.84 18.24 -6.72
N GLN A 147 -2.67 18.20 -7.77
CA GLN A 147 -3.81 19.11 -7.93
C GLN A 147 -4.83 18.97 -6.79
N ARG A 148 -5.07 17.76 -6.28
CA ARG A 148 -5.99 17.55 -5.16
C ARG A 148 -5.47 18.17 -3.87
N LEU A 149 -4.16 18.17 -3.68
CA LEU A 149 -3.48 18.63 -2.47
C LEU A 149 -3.07 20.12 -2.51
N GLU A 150 -3.30 20.81 -3.63
CA GLU A 150 -3.05 22.27 -3.72
C GLU A 150 -3.82 23.08 -2.66
N THR A 151 -5.00 22.61 -2.28
CA THR A 151 -5.89 23.28 -1.32
C THR A 151 -6.28 22.41 -0.13
N ARG A 152 -5.63 21.25 0.04
CA ARG A 152 -6.00 20.24 1.03
C ARG A 152 -4.78 19.57 1.65
N ASP A 153 -4.88 19.24 2.93
CA ASP A 153 -3.83 18.50 3.65
C ASP A 153 -3.85 17.00 3.36
N TYR A 154 -5.04 16.46 3.07
CA TYR A 154 -5.34 15.05 2.79
C TYR A 154 -6.24 14.90 1.57
N LEU A 155 -6.28 13.70 0.99
CA LEU A 155 -6.97 13.47 -0.28
C LEU A 155 -8.49 13.58 -0.16
N CYS A 156 -9.07 13.21 0.98
CA CYS A 156 -10.52 13.05 1.13
C CYS A 156 -11.00 13.49 2.52
N ALA A 157 -12.20 14.07 2.56
CA ALA A 157 -12.97 14.41 3.75
C ALA A 157 -12.21 15.24 4.80
N ASP A 158 -11.24 16.03 4.33
CA ASP A 158 -10.35 16.92 5.10
C ASP A 158 -9.70 16.25 6.32
N ARG A 159 -9.48 14.93 6.20
CA ARG A 159 -8.86 14.10 7.25
C ARG A 159 -8.03 12.98 6.61
N PHE A 160 -7.17 12.37 7.40
CA PHE A 160 -6.39 11.21 6.98
C PHE A 160 -7.31 9.99 6.78
N THR A 161 -7.23 9.36 5.60
CA THR A 161 -8.06 8.23 5.22
C THR A 161 -7.24 7.10 4.59
N VAL A 162 -7.88 5.97 4.32
CA VAL A 162 -7.27 4.86 3.55
C VAL A 162 -6.80 5.29 2.16
N ALA A 163 -7.42 6.31 1.55
CA ALA A 163 -6.94 6.85 0.28
C ALA A 163 -5.51 7.40 0.42
N ASP A 164 -5.22 8.10 1.52
CA ASP A 164 -3.89 8.62 1.85
C ASP A 164 -2.89 7.48 2.11
N ILE A 165 -3.29 6.40 2.80
CA ILE A 165 -2.46 5.20 2.98
C ILE A 165 -2.08 4.58 1.63
N CYS A 166 -3.06 4.40 0.74
CA CYS A 166 -2.87 3.70 -0.52
C CYS A 166 -2.01 4.50 -1.50
N CYS A 167 -2.31 5.79 -1.67
CA CYS A 167 -1.56 6.71 -2.51
C CYS A 167 -0.18 7.04 -1.91
N GLY A 168 -0.12 7.27 -0.60
CA GLY A 168 1.12 7.51 0.13
C GLY A 168 2.12 6.37 -0.01
N TYR A 169 1.66 5.11 0.00
CA TYR A 169 2.51 3.96 -0.27
C TYR A 169 3.22 4.05 -1.63
N ALA A 170 2.56 4.54 -2.69
CA ALA A 170 3.20 4.68 -4.00
C ALA A 170 4.37 5.70 -3.95
N LEU A 171 4.23 6.77 -3.16
CA LEU A 171 5.29 7.78 -2.94
C LEU A 171 6.43 7.23 -2.07
N ILE A 172 6.11 6.39 -1.07
CA ILE A 172 7.11 5.67 -0.27
C ILE A 172 7.89 4.70 -1.16
N LEU A 173 7.18 3.94 -2.01
CA LEU A 173 7.81 3.01 -2.95
C LEU A 173 8.74 3.75 -3.91
N ALA A 174 8.32 4.90 -4.44
CA ALA A 174 9.16 5.71 -5.33
C ALA A 174 10.50 6.06 -4.69
N GLY A 175 10.52 6.44 -3.42
CA GLY A 175 11.76 6.69 -2.66
C GLY A 175 12.65 5.44 -2.55
N ARG A 176 12.05 4.27 -2.31
CA ARG A 176 12.79 3.00 -2.15
C ARG A 176 13.36 2.46 -3.46
N VAL A 177 12.67 2.67 -4.57
CA VAL A 177 13.07 2.11 -5.87
C VAL A 177 13.81 3.10 -6.77
N GLY A 178 14.26 4.23 -6.23
CA GLY A 178 15.06 5.21 -6.99
C GLY A 178 14.26 6.08 -7.96
N LEU A 179 12.95 6.25 -7.76
CA LEU A 179 12.08 7.10 -8.57
C LEU A 179 11.78 8.46 -7.94
N ASP A 180 12.42 8.80 -6.82
CA ASP A 180 12.11 10.00 -6.05
C ASP A 180 12.34 11.29 -6.85
N GLU A 181 13.35 11.29 -7.73
CA GLU A 181 13.74 12.43 -8.57
C GLU A 181 12.58 13.04 -9.39
N GLY A 182 11.63 12.23 -9.85
CA GLY A 182 10.46 12.71 -10.59
C GLY A 182 9.22 12.93 -9.73
N VAL A 183 9.30 12.78 -8.41
CA VAL A 183 8.23 13.14 -7.46
C VAL A 183 8.32 14.64 -7.13
N PRO A 184 7.27 15.45 -7.39
CA PRO A 184 7.23 16.86 -7.02
C PRO A 184 7.47 17.10 -5.53
N GLN A 185 8.09 18.24 -5.17
CA GLN A 185 8.39 18.57 -3.78
C GLN A 185 7.15 18.57 -2.87
N SER A 186 6.02 19.10 -3.38
CA SER A 186 4.71 19.09 -2.71
C SER A 186 4.28 17.68 -2.26
N LEU A 187 4.53 16.67 -3.10
CA LEU A 187 4.20 15.28 -2.80
C LEU A 187 5.24 14.58 -1.93
N ARG A 188 6.51 15.01 -1.97
CA ARG A 188 7.52 14.57 -0.99
C ARG A 188 7.16 15.08 0.40
N ASP A 189 6.79 16.35 0.53
CA ASP A 189 6.35 16.95 1.80
C ASP A 189 5.09 16.23 2.32
N TYR A 190 4.12 15.93 1.44
CA TYR A 190 2.95 15.13 1.78
C TYR A 190 3.34 13.73 2.28
N ARG A 191 4.20 13.00 1.56
CA ARG A 191 4.73 11.71 2.02
C ARG A 191 5.38 11.81 3.39
N ASP A 192 6.15 12.86 3.65
CA ASP A 192 6.86 13.04 4.91
C ASP A 192 5.87 13.27 6.06
N ARG A 193 4.79 14.04 5.85
CA ARG A 193 3.68 14.15 6.83
C ARG A 193 3.03 12.80 7.10
N LEU A 194 2.75 12.03 6.06
CA LEU A 194 2.11 10.72 6.20
C LEU A 194 2.99 9.73 6.98
N THR A 195 4.29 9.69 6.68
CA THR A 195 5.25 8.78 7.31
C THR A 195 5.71 9.24 8.70
N ALA A 196 5.41 10.48 9.08
CA ALA A 196 5.61 10.96 10.45
C ALA A 196 4.57 10.40 11.44
N ARG A 197 3.46 9.82 10.95
CA ARG A 197 2.38 9.28 11.79
C ARG A 197 2.84 8.06 12.59
N GLU A 198 2.39 7.98 13.84
CA GLU A 198 2.75 6.87 14.74
C GLU A 198 2.25 5.51 14.23
N GLY A 199 1.08 5.45 13.59
CA GLY A 199 0.56 4.22 12.99
C GLY A 199 1.48 3.69 11.89
N TYR A 200 2.02 4.56 11.04
CA TYR A 200 3.02 4.18 10.04
C TYR A 200 4.30 3.64 10.69
N ARG A 201 4.84 4.35 11.70
CA ARG A 201 6.07 3.95 12.39
C ARG A 201 5.93 2.58 13.06
N ARG A 202 4.80 2.32 13.73
CA ARG A 202 4.50 0.99 14.30
C ARG A 202 4.41 -0.08 13.23
N ALA A 203 3.73 0.20 12.10
CA ALA A 203 3.61 -0.75 11.01
C ALA A 203 4.97 -1.14 10.42
N VAL A 204 5.84 -0.15 10.16
CA VAL A 204 7.21 -0.40 9.69
C VAL A 204 8.02 -1.18 10.74
N ALA A 205 7.91 -0.84 12.03
CA ALA A 205 8.61 -1.54 13.09
C ALA A 205 8.18 -3.02 13.19
N ARG A 206 6.88 -3.32 12.99
CA ARG A 206 6.38 -4.70 12.94
C ARG A 206 6.92 -5.48 11.74
N GLU A 207 7.01 -4.84 10.57
CA GLU A 207 7.56 -5.48 9.37
C GLU A 207 9.09 -5.63 9.41
N ALA A 208 9.80 -4.80 10.19
CA ALA A 208 11.28 -4.81 10.28
C ALA A 208 11.86 -6.12 10.83
N ALA A 209 11.04 -6.96 11.47
CA ALA A 209 11.45 -8.30 11.90
C ALA A 209 11.62 -9.30 10.73
N GLY A 210 11.13 -8.98 9.54
CA GLY A 210 11.20 -9.82 8.34
C GLY A 210 12.27 -9.36 7.35
N PRO A 211 12.75 -10.25 6.46
CA PRO A 211 13.69 -9.88 5.41
C PRO A 211 13.04 -8.89 4.42
N ALA A 212 13.73 -7.78 4.14
CA ALA A 212 13.26 -6.74 3.22
C ALA A 212 13.04 -7.30 1.80
N ALA A 213 11.90 -6.95 1.19
CA ALA A 213 11.55 -7.37 -0.17
C ALA A 213 12.22 -6.54 -1.27
N ILE A 214 12.57 -5.29 -0.95
CA ILE A 214 13.10 -4.26 -1.85
C ILE A 214 13.92 -3.27 -1.03
#